data_AF-A0A2E9C2A4-F1
#
_entry.id   AF-A0A2E9C2A4-F1
#
_cell.length_a   1.000
_cell.length_b   1.000
_cell.length_c   1.000
_cell.angle_alpha   90.00
_cell.angle_beta   90.00
_cell.angle_gamma   90.00
#
_symmetry.space_group_name_H-M   'P 1'
#
loop_
_entity.id
_entity.type
_entity.pdbx_description
1 polymer ?
#
loop_
_entity_poly.entity_id
_entity_poly.type
_entity_poly.pdbx_seq_one_letter_code
_entity_poly.pdbx_strand_id
1 'polypeptide(L)'
;VVAAPPPAPRPVVPTPLPSDLQAYLDQQEREILVRALHESGFNRTAAAARLGMSLRQIRYRIARLGISTPNGDDGASSHVDD
;
A
#
# COMPACT_ATOMS: atom_id res chain seq x y z
N VAL A 1 -43.18 -15.12 10.31
CA VAL A 1 -41.80 -15.36 9.85
C VAL A 1 -40.92 -15.45 11.09
N VAL A 2 -40.21 -16.55 11.32
CA VAL A 2 -39.32 -16.68 12.49
C VAL A 2 -37.98 -16.07 12.10
N ALA A 3 -37.59 -14.99 12.75
CA ALA A 3 -36.32 -14.32 12.50
C ALA A 3 -35.16 -15.20 13.01
N ALA A 4 -34.15 -15.41 12.17
CA ALA A 4 -32.94 -16.11 12.55
C ALA A 4 -32.18 -15.33 13.64
N PRO A 5 -31.59 -16.02 14.64
CA PRO A 5 -30.83 -15.36 15.70
C PRO A 5 -29.59 -14.64 15.11
N PRO A 6 -29.17 -13.51 15.71
CA PRO A 6 -28.00 -12.79 15.26
C PRO A 6 -26.75 -13.69 15.36
N PRO A 7 -25.82 -13.62 14.40
CA PRO A 7 -24.60 -14.43 14.43
C PRO A 7 -23.81 -14.11 15.69
N ALA A 8 -23.38 -15.15 16.40
CA ALA A 8 -22.53 -15.02 17.59
C ALA A 8 -21.24 -14.26 17.25
N PRO A 9 -20.72 -13.44 18.17
CA PRO A 9 -19.47 -12.71 17.95
C PRO A 9 -18.34 -13.69 17.68
N ARG A 10 -17.70 -13.56 16.52
CA ARG A 10 -16.53 -14.38 16.17
C ARG A 10 -15.39 -14.00 17.12
N PRO A 11 -14.62 -14.98 17.65
CA PRO A 11 -13.46 -14.67 18.46
C PRO A 11 -12.48 -13.85 17.61
N VAL A 12 -12.20 -12.63 18.07
CA VAL A 12 -11.15 -11.77 17.52
C VAL A 12 -9.82 -12.33 18.00
N VAL A 13 -9.14 -13.10 17.17
CA VAL A 13 -7.77 -13.51 17.44
C VAL A 13 -6.88 -12.26 17.36
N PRO A 14 -6.17 -11.89 18.45
CA PRO A 14 -5.30 -10.73 18.42
C PRO A 14 -4.14 -11.01 17.47
N THR A 15 -3.96 -10.15 16.47
CA THR A 15 -2.81 -10.22 15.58
C THR A 15 -1.54 -10.02 16.41
N PRO A 16 -0.57 -10.95 16.36
CA PRO A 16 0.67 -10.80 17.11
C PRO A 16 1.41 -9.52 16.68
N LEU A 17 2.04 -8.86 17.65
CA LEU A 17 2.83 -7.66 17.40
C LEU A 17 3.99 -8.00 16.44
N PRO A 18 4.22 -7.15 15.41
CA PRO A 18 5.35 -7.36 14.52
C PRO A 18 6.66 -7.14 15.28
N SER A 19 7.66 -7.97 14.97
CA SER A 19 9.01 -7.83 15.53
C SER A 19 9.75 -6.60 14.99
N ASP A 20 9.35 -6.10 13.81
CA ASP A 20 9.84 -4.88 13.19
C ASP A 20 8.65 -4.04 12.71
N LEU A 21 8.42 -2.92 13.39
CA LEU A 21 7.35 -1.98 13.06
C LEU A 21 7.59 -1.31 11.71
N GLN A 22 8.83 -0.96 11.36
CA GLN A 22 9.11 -0.21 10.13
C GLN A 22 8.85 -1.09 8.90
N ALA A 23 9.32 -2.33 8.92
CA ALA A 23 9.05 -3.30 7.85
C ALA A 23 7.54 -3.55 7.69
N TYR A 24 6.81 -3.68 8.80
CA TYR A 24 5.36 -3.85 8.77
C TYR A 24 4.65 -2.65 8.13
N LEU A 25 5.02 -1.42 8.51
CA LEU A 25 4.44 -0.20 7.94
C LEU A 25 4.78 -0.06 6.45
N ASP A 26 6.01 -0.38 6.05
CA ASP A 26 6.44 -0.32 4.65
C ASP A 26 5.67 -1.35 3.80
N GLN A 27 5.40 -2.54 4.35
CA GLN A 27 4.57 -3.56 3.68
C GLN A 27 3.12 -3.09 3.52
N GLN A 28 2.51 -2.54 4.56
CA GLN A 28 1.15 -2.02 4.50
C GLN A 28 1.05 -0.83 3.53
N GLU A 29 2.03 0.07 3.55
CA GLU A 29 2.10 1.18 2.61
C GLU A 29 2.22 0.68 1.16
N ARG A 30 3.07 -0.33 0.91
CA ARG A 30 3.19 -0.96 -0.40
C ARG A 30 1.86 -1.50 -0.91
N GLU A 31 1.14 -2.25 -0.07
CA GLU A 31 -0.15 -2.84 -0.44
C GLU A 31 -1.17 -1.77 -0.86
N ILE A 32 -1.26 -0.69 -0.08
CA ILE A 32 -2.16 0.43 -0.37
C ILE A 32 -1.79 1.12 -1.69
N LEU A 33 -0.49 1.37 -1.91
CA LEU A 33 -0.01 2.01 -3.14
C LEU A 33 -0.27 1.16 -4.38
N VAL A 34 0.04 -0.14 -4.31
CA VAL A 34 -0.21 -1.09 -5.41
C VAL A 34 -1.70 -1.13 -5.74
N ARG A 35 -2.55 -1.20 -4.71
CA ARG A 35 -4.00 -1.21 -4.91
C ARG A 35 -4.49 0.10 -5.55
N ALA A 36 -4.05 1.26 -5.07
CA ALA A 36 -4.43 2.55 -5.64
C ALA A 36 -3.94 2.71 -7.09
N LEU A 37 -2.75 2.22 -7.41
CA LEU A 37 -2.22 2.18 -8.77
C LEU A 37 -3.06 1.27 -9.66
N HIS A 38 -3.42 0.08 -9.20
CA HIS A 38 -4.25 -0.85 -9.97
C HIS A 38 -5.65 -0.27 -10.23
N GLU A 39 -6.29 0.30 -9.21
CA GLU A 39 -7.61 0.94 -9.32
C GLU A 39 -7.62 2.18 -10.22
N SER A 40 -6.46 2.82 -10.43
CA SER A 40 -6.30 3.99 -11.31
C SER A 40 -5.72 3.64 -12.69
N GLY A 41 -5.54 2.36 -13.02
CA GLY A 41 -4.93 1.95 -14.29
C GLY A 41 -3.47 2.41 -14.43
N PHE A 42 -2.71 2.36 -13.33
CA PHE A 42 -1.32 2.84 -13.19
C PHE A 42 -1.13 4.34 -13.46
N ASN A 43 -2.20 5.14 -13.42
CA ASN A 43 -2.11 6.59 -13.46
C ASN A 43 -1.70 7.14 -12.08
N ARG A 44 -0.41 7.43 -11.92
CA ARG A 44 0.18 7.93 -10.66
C ARG A 44 -0.46 9.22 -10.15
N THR A 45 -0.89 10.11 -11.04
CA THR A 45 -1.59 11.36 -10.65
C THR A 45 -2.95 11.06 -10.03
N ALA A 46 -3.71 10.14 -10.63
CA ALA A 46 -5.00 9.72 -10.10
C ALA A 46 -4.86 8.92 -8.79
N ALA A 47 -3.87 8.03 -8.71
CA ALA A 47 -3.55 7.31 -7.46
C ALA A 47 -3.15 8.28 -6.33
N ALA A 48 -2.32 9.28 -6.62
CA ALA A 48 -1.91 10.29 -5.65
C ALA A 48 -3.10 11.09 -5.12
N ALA A 49 -3.97 11.54 -6.02
CA ALA A 49 -5.21 12.24 -5.65
C ALA A 49 -6.13 11.38 -4.77
N ARG A 50 -6.26 10.08 -5.08
CA ARG A 50 -7.06 9.12 -4.30
C ARG A 50 -6.51 8.91 -2.89
N LEU A 51 -5.19 8.92 -2.74
CA LEU A 51 -4.51 8.77 -1.44
C LEU A 51 -4.30 10.11 -0.71
N GLY A 52 -4.76 11.23 -1.26
CA GLY A 52 -4.59 12.55 -0.64
C GLY A 52 -3.12 13.01 -0.56
N MET A 53 -2.28 12.54 -1.47
CA MET A 53 -0.85 12.88 -1.52
C MET A 53 -0.49 13.61 -2.82
N SER A 54 0.63 14.33 -2.81
CA SER A 54 1.18 14.96 -4.02
C SER A 54 1.80 13.93 -4.96
N LEU A 55 1.90 14.28 -6.25
CA LEU A 55 2.55 13.44 -7.26
C LEU A 55 4.04 13.18 -6.95
N ARG A 56 4.71 14.11 -6.26
CA ARG A 56 6.09 13.91 -5.81
C ARG A 56 6.17 12.86 -4.71
N GLN A 57 5.26 12.90 -3.74
CA GLN A 57 5.21 11.94 -2.64
C GLN A 57 4.97 10.53 -3.15
N ILE A 58 3.98 10.32 -4.04
CA ILE A 58 3.69 8.97 -4.54
C ILE A 58 4.88 8.38 -5.30
N ARG A 59 5.56 9.17 -6.13
CA ARG A 59 6.75 8.72 -6.88
C ARG A 59 7.87 8.31 -5.94
N TYR A 60 8.12 9.10 -4.90
CA TYR A 60 9.11 8.76 -3.89
C TYR A 60 8.77 7.46 -3.15
N ARG A 61 7.50 7.25 -2.77
CA ARG A 61 7.08 6.01 -2.12
C ARG A 61 7.21 4.80 -3.03
N ILE A 62 6.84 4.93 -4.30
CA ILE A 62 6.98 3.87 -5.32
C ILE A 62 8.46 3.49 -5.47
N ALA A 63 9.35 4.47 -5.61
CA ALA A 63 10.78 4.22 -5.74
C ALA A 63 11.39 3.62 -4.47
N ARG A 64 11.12 4.20 -3.29
CA ARG A 64 11.63 3.71 -2.00
C ARG A 64 11.19 2.29 -1.71
N LEU A 65 9.94 1.96 -2.02
CA LEU A 65 9.40 0.63 -1.83
C LEU A 65 9.71 -0.30 -3.02
N GLY A 66 10.34 0.16 -4.10
CA GLY A 66 10.60 -0.70 -5.27
C GLY A 66 9.31 -1.32 -5.84
N ILE A 67 8.26 -0.52 -6.01
CA ILE A 67 7.01 -0.96 -6.63
C ILE A 67 7.16 -0.86 -8.15
N SER A 68 7.15 -2.00 -8.84
CA SER A 68 7.20 -2.03 -10.31
C SER A 68 5.88 -1.49 -10.88
N THR A 69 5.95 -0.39 -11.64
CA THR A 69 4.81 0.10 -12.42
C THR A 69 5.04 -0.13 -13.91
N PRO A 70 4.03 -0.57 -14.70
CA PRO A 70 4.18 -0.85 -16.13
C PRO A 70 4.61 0.37 -16.94
N ASN A 71 4.30 1.57 -16.44
CA ASN A 71 4.52 2.83 -17.14
C ASN A 71 5.91 3.42 -16.86
N GLY A 72 6.89 2.60 -16.46
CA GLY A 72 8.30 2.95 -16.42
C GLY A 72 8.59 4.27 -15.70
N ASP A 73 8.64 4.23 -14.37
CA ASP A 73 9.51 5.13 -13.62
C ASP A 73 10.39 4.29 -12.73
N ASP A 74 11.33 3.62 -13.39
CA ASP A 74 12.51 3.04 -12.76
C ASP A 74 13.24 4.18 -12.04
N GLY A 75 12.83 4.41 -10.79
CA GLY A 75 13.62 5.07 -9.76
C GLY A 75 14.81 4.20 -9.37
N ALA A 76 15.51 3.65 -10.37
CA ALA A 76 16.92 3.29 -10.30
C ALA A 76 17.72 4.60 -10.19
N SER A 77 17.45 5.39 -9.16
CA SER A 77 18.50 6.17 -8.54
C SER A 77 19.27 5.15 -7.74
N SER A 78 20.27 4.59 -8.43
CA SER A 78 21.37 3.83 -7.91
C SER A 78 21.61 4.21 -6.46
N HIS A 79 21.45 3.25 -5.56
CA HIS A 79 22.29 3.19 -4.39
C HIS A 79 23.72 3.19 -4.95
N VAL A 80 24.32 4.37 -5.03
CA VAL A 80 25.75 4.50 -5.26
C VAL A 80 26.33 4.15 -3.90
N ASP A 81 26.72 2.89 -3.76
CA ASP A 81 27.81 2.49 -2.90
C ASP A 81 29.04 3.33 -3.29
N ASP A 82 29.38 4.35 -2.49
CA ASP A 82 30.73 4.91 -2.33
C ASP A 82 30.94 5.34 -0.87
#